data_AF-A0A6I2UFX5-F1
#
_entry.id   AF-A0A6I2UFX5-F1
#
_cell.length_a   1.000
_cell.length_b   1.000
_cell.length_c   1.000
_cell.angle_alpha   90.00
_cell.angle_beta   90.00
_cell.angle_gamma   90.00
#
_symmetry.space_group_name_H-M   'P 1'
#
loop_
_entity.id
_entity.type
_entity.pdbx_description
1 polymer ?
#
loop_
_entity_poly.entity_id
_entity_poly.type
_entity_poly.pdbx_seq_one_letter_code
_entity_poly.pdbx_strand_id
1 'polypeptide(L)'
;MIFEIILGIIGLIVLFFVLKFILKLALTILGVTIGVPLYIAISCVMMMFHHLIPTVVMAGIWLAVSYFDMSNIFLISASIFYIAVIVHLENREAARDVSNALQAALDELKIIPVEKINTYKPKWSSMGHNIRERLSSADAPRQLAEAWVAAGKLQKKELWDKREYYYQSDSLIISIYREIEQKVTDFFDTIFDSKGIYVEGVPINLFETDTTCYQLKNMCKDVLVEKYLNRNVMDEKLCCDTISHEGKPIKIFMNLPVVKKKMELLEKDSLLNTGKILKKSDGVSEDILQDIMTTIHKFLPDFDYVRISDKDKFKKTFMNLSSVKKKIELLKKDSIFDISQLFATDFPKDILQDIMTTIHANLPDCDYVMFTESHGKLWIHRTYASQYKCEICGGVFKETKLYGPKRYCASCLNKRHSQEAADEAEGKTVKRYVDAPPPGMIIK
;
A
#
# COMPACT_ATOMS: atom_id res chain seq x y z
N MET A 1 17.75 -15.36 97.37
CA MET A 1 16.88 -16.12 96.44
C MET A 1 16.61 -15.38 95.12
N ILE A 2 15.96 -14.20 95.10
CA ILE A 2 15.73 -13.44 93.83
C ILE A 2 17.05 -13.02 93.15
N PHE A 3 18.03 -12.57 93.93
CA PHE A 3 19.34 -12.14 93.41
C PHE A 3 20.14 -13.29 92.75
N GLU A 4 20.09 -14.50 93.30
CA GLU A 4 20.77 -15.68 92.74
C GLU A 4 20.10 -16.19 91.47
N ILE A 5 18.77 -16.08 91.37
CA ILE A 5 18.03 -16.41 90.15
C ILE A 5 18.38 -15.41 89.03
N ILE A 6 18.50 -14.12 89.35
CA ILE A 6 18.89 -13.09 88.37
C ILE A 6 20.34 -13.31 87.89
N LEU A 7 21.27 -13.63 88.79
CA LEU A 7 22.65 -13.98 88.42
C LEU A 7 22.74 -15.25 87.57
N GLY A 8 21.92 -16.26 87.87
CA GLY A 8 21.82 -17.49 87.07
C GLY A 8 21.30 -17.22 85.65
N ILE A 9 20.28 -16.35 85.50
CA ILE A 9 19.72 -15.99 84.19
C ILE A 9 20.72 -15.15 83.38
N ILE A 10 21.42 -14.20 84.01
CA ILE A 10 22.47 -13.41 83.34
C ILE A 10 23.62 -14.32 82.89
N GLY A 11 24.04 -15.26 83.73
CA GLY A 11 25.07 -16.25 83.38
C GLY A 11 24.66 -17.12 82.18
N LEU A 12 23.41 -17.57 82.12
CA LEU A 12 22.87 -18.37 81.00
C LEU A 12 22.76 -17.56 79.71
N ILE A 13 22.37 -16.28 79.80
CA ILE A 13 22.32 -15.37 78.65
C ILE A 13 23.72 -15.12 78.10
N VAL A 14 24.70 -14.84 78.97
CA VAL A 14 26.10 -14.64 78.55
C VAL A 14 26.66 -15.92 77.92
N LEU A 15 26.41 -17.09 78.51
CA LEU A 15 26.83 -18.38 77.96
C LEU A 15 26.20 -18.65 76.58
N PHE A 16 24.92 -18.33 76.40
CA PHE A 16 24.22 -18.47 75.12
C PHE A 16 24.81 -17.54 74.04
N PHE A 17 25.14 -16.29 74.38
CA PHE A 17 25.78 -15.37 73.44
C PHE A 17 27.21 -15.79 73.08
N VAL A 18 27.97 -16.32 74.04
CA VAL A 18 29.33 -16.85 73.79
C VAL A 18 29.28 -18.09 72.90
N LEU A 19 28.38 -19.05 73.16
CA LEU A 19 28.20 -20.22 72.29
C LEU A 19 27.74 -19.83 70.88
N LYS A 20 26.81 -18.88 70.77
CA LYS A 20 26.32 -18.39 69.46
C LYS A 20 27.41 -17.64 68.71
N PHE A 21 28.30 -16.93 69.41
CA PHE A 21 29.47 -16.28 68.83
C PHE A 21 30.49 -17.30 68.32
N ILE A 22 30.82 -18.32 69.12
CA ILE A 22 31.75 -19.40 68.74
C ILE A 22 31.19 -20.22 67.56
N LEU A 23 29.89 -20.55 67.55
CA LEU A 23 29.26 -21.26 66.45
C LEU A 23 29.22 -20.43 65.16
N LYS A 24 28.96 -19.12 65.27
CA LYS A 24 29.00 -18.20 64.12
C LYS A 24 30.42 -17.97 63.63
N LEU A 25 31.42 -17.92 64.52
CA LEU A 25 32.84 -17.87 64.17
C LEU A 25 33.27 -19.17 63.47
N ALA A 26 32.86 -20.34 63.96
CA ALA A 26 33.15 -21.64 63.35
C ALA A 26 32.47 -21.82 61.99
N LEU A 27 31.22 -21.38 61.82
CA LEU A 27 30.50 -21.37 60.52
C LEU A 27 31.09 -20.35 59.54
N THR A 28 31.55 -19.20 60.03
CA THR A 28 32.22 -18.19 59.19
C THR A 28 33.61 -18.68 58.79
N ILE A 29 34.35 -19.35 59.69
CA ILE A 29 35.62 -19.99 59.37
C ILE A 29 35.39 -21.14 58.37
N LEU A 30 34.44 -22.06 58.58
CA LEU A 30 34.17 -23.15 57.62
C LEU A 30 33.68 -22.65 56.23
N GLY A 31 32.85 -21.59 56.20
CA GLY A 31 32.37 -20.99 54.96
C GLY A 31 33.41 -20.15 54.22
N VAL A 32 34.34 -19.51 54.95
CA VAL A 32 35.40 -18.64 54.42
C VAL A 32 36.72 -19.39 54.21
N THR A 33 36.95 -20.57 54.80
CA THR A 33 38.15 -21.39 54.55
C THR A 33 37.98 -22.43 53.44
N ILE A 34 36.74 -22.86 53.15
CA ILE A 34 36.48 -23.83 52.09
C ILE A 34 35.64 -23.20 50.97
N GLY A 35 34.55 -22.49 51.25
CA GLY A 35 33.68 -21.96 50.20
C GLY A 35 34.29 -20.81 49.39
N VAL A 36 34.84 -19.80 50.07
CA VAL A 36 35.46 -18.63 49.43
C VAL A 36 36.80 -18.97 48.74
N PRO A 37 37.71 -19.77 49.32
CA PRO A 37 38.96 -20.13 48.68
C PRO A 37 38.74 -21.19 47.61
N LEU A 38 37.73 -22.08 47.72
CA LEU A 38 37.37 -22.99 46.62
C LEU A 38 36.66 -22.23 45.49
N TYR A 39 35.83 -21.21 45.76
CA TYR A 39 35.22 -20.39 44.70
C TYR A 39 36.24 -19.46 44.02
N ILE A 40 37.13 -18.84 44.80
CA ILE A 40 38.27 -18.06 44.29
C ILE A 40 39.28 -18.98 43.61
N ALA A 41 39.58 -20.17 44.14
CA ALA A 41 40.47 -21.13 43.48
C ALA A 41 39.83 -21.73 42.24
N ILE A 42 38.53 -22.03 42.22
CA ILE A 42 37.82 -22.46 41.00
C ILE A 42 37.80 -21.31 39.99
N SER A 43 37.59 -20.06 40.42
CA SER A 43 37.64 -18.89 39.54
C SER A 43 39.06 -18.57 39.05
N CYS A 44 40.09 -18.75 39.87
CA CYS A 44 41.51 -18.63 39.53
C CYS A 44 41.98 -19.79 38.65
N VAL A 45 41.55 -21.02 38.90
CA VAL A 45 41.81 -22.22 38.10
C VAL A 45 41.08 -22.13 36.76
N MET A 46 39.85 -21.62 36.74
CA MET A 46 39.12 -21.35 35.50
C MET A 46 39.72 -20.18 34.72
N MET A 47 40.26 -19.16 35.41
CA MET A 47 41.09 -18.10 34.80
C MET A 47 42.47 -18.60 34.32
N MET A 48 43.06 -19.63 34.95
CA MET A 48 44.31 -20.28 34.49
C MET A 48 44.16 -20.87 33.09
N PHE A 49 43.00 -21.41 32.76
CA PHE A 49 42.79 -22.08 31.47
C PHE A 49 42.68 -21.11 30.28
N HIS A 50 42.33 -19.84 30.51
CA HIS A 50 42.27 -18.82 29.43
C HIS A 50 43.46 -17.86 29.46
N HIS A 51 44.00 -17.55 30.65
CA HIS A 51 45.12 -16.62 30.88
C HIS A 51 46.26 -17.33 31.65
N LEU A 52 46.84 -18.36 31.02
CA LEU A 52 47.89 -19.22 31.60
C LEU A 52 49.09 -18.41 32.09
N ILE A 53 49.55 -17.43 31.29
CA ILE A 53 50.77 -16.67 31.58
C ILE A 53 50.61 -15.78 32.83
N PRO A 54 49.59 -14.89 32.94
CA PRO A 54 49.36 -14.11 34.16
C PRO A 54 49.24 -14.96 35.42
N THR A 55 48.67 -16.16 35.28
CA THR A 55 48.40 -16.99 36.45
C THR A 55 49.62 -17.79 36.90
N VAL A 56 50.48 -18.24 35.98
CA VAL A 56 51.80 -18.80 36.32
C VAL A 56 52.67 -17.75 37.01
N VAL A 57 52.64 -16.50 36.56
CA VAL A 57 53.37 -15.38 37.19
C VAL A 57 52.88 -15.15 38.62
N MET A 58 51.56 -15.14 38.85
CA MET A 58 51.00 -14.98 40.19
C MET A 58 51.29 -16.15 41.12
N ALA A 59 51.25 -17.39 40.62
CA ALA A 59 51.64 -18.56 41.41
C ALA A 59 53.11 -18.47 41.85
N GLY A 60 53.99 -17.98 40.97
CA GLY A 60 55.40 -17.70 41.29
C GLY A 60 55.57 -16.62 42.37
N ILE A 61 54.79 -15.53 42.29
CA ILE A 61 54.78 -14.47 43.31
C ILE A 61 54.26 -15.00 44.65
N TRP A 62 53.22 -15.83 44.65
CA TRP A 62 52.66 -16.43 45.85
C TRP A 62 53.65 -17.37 46.55
N LEU A 63 54.35 -18.19 45.77
CA LEU A 63 55.42 -19.07 46.26
C LEU A 63 56.60 -18.27 46.83
N ALA A 64 57.04 -17.22 46.13
CA ALA A 64 58.12 -16.37 46.61
C ALA A 64 57.76 -15.66 47.92
N VAL A 65 56.56 -15.06 48.01
CA VAL A 65 56.13 -14.37 49.23
C VAL A 65 55.99 -15.33 50.42
N SER A 66 55.49 -16.55 50.18
CA SER A 66 55.39 -17.59 51.22
C SER A 66 56.74 -18.14 51.66
N TYR A 67 57.73 -18.21 50.75
CA TYR A 67 59.07 -18.69 51.04
C TYR A 67 59.95 -17.66 51.78
N PHE A 68 59.74 -16.36 51.49
CA PHE A 68 60.51 -15.27 52.09
C PHE A 68 59.83 -14.60 53.30
N ASP A 69 58.71 -15.15 53.80
CA ASP A 69 57.95 -14.65 54.96
C ASP A 69 57.58 -13.16 54.85
N MET A 70 57.27 -12.72 53.62
CA MET A 70 56.97 -11.33 53.30
C MET A 70 55.56 -10.95 53.76
N SER A 71 55.38 -9.70 54.20
CA SER A 71 54.13 -9.26 54.84
C SER A 71 52.87 -9.50 53.98
N ASN A 72 51.74 -9.81 54.63
CA ASN A 72 50.44 -10.05 53.99
C ASN A 72 49.96 -8.88 53.09
N ILE A 73 50.49 -7.67 53.29
CA ILE A 73 50.19 -6.49 52.45
C ILE A 73 50.69 -6.71 51.01
N PHE A 74 51.83 -7.37 50.81
CA PHE A 74 52.34 -7.68 49.48
C PHE A 74 51.42 -8.66 48.73
N LEU A 75 50.90 -9.68 49.42
CA LEU A 75 49.93 -10.61 48.82
C LEU A 75 48.65 -9.89 48.37
N ILE A 76 48.10 -9.02 49.23
CA ILE A 76 46.89 -8.26 48.90
C ILE A 76 47.13 -7.35 47.68
N SER A 77 48.26 -6.64 47.65
CA SER A 77 48.61 -5.76 46.53
C SER A 77 48.81 -6.51 45.21
N ALA A 78 49.48 -7.67 45.24
CA ALA A 78 49.69 -8.52 44.07
C ALA A 78 48.37 -9.12 43.57
N SER A 79 47.47 -9.51 44.47
CA SER A 79 46.13 -9.98 44.11
C SER A 79 45.27 -8.88 43.47
N ILE A 80 45.31 -7.65 43.98
CA ILE A 80 44.60 -6.51 43.36
C ILE A 80 45.17 -6.24 41.95
N PHE A 81 46.50 -6.26 41.81
CA PHE A 81 47.15 -6.07 40.52
C PHE A 81 46.77 -7.17 39.51
N TYR A 82 46.74 -8.43 39.94
CA TYR A 82 46.30 -9.55 39.10
C TYR A 82 44.86 -9.39 38.64
N ILE A 83 43.94 -9.02 39.54
CA ILE A 83 42.55 -8.74 39.18
C ILE A 83 42.49 -7.61 38.14
N ALA A 84 43.26 -6.53 38.33
CA ALA A 84 43.32 -5.44 37.37
C ALA A 84 43.85 -5.87 35.99
N VAL A 85 44.90 -6.71 35.95
CA VAL A 85 45.45 -7.27 34.70
C VAL A 85 44.41 -8.12 33.98
N ILE A 86 43.71 -9.00 34.71
CA ILE A 86 42.71 -9.88 34.10
C ILE A 86 41.51 -9.07 33.60
N VAL A 87 41.02 -8.11 34.39
CA VAL A 87 39.96 -7.18 33.95
C VAL A 87 40.37 -6.43 32.68
N HIS A 88 41.63 -5.99 32.59
CA HIS A 88 42.15 -5.33 31.39
C HIS A 88 42.19 -6.28 30.17
N LEU A 89 42.64 -7.52 30.35
CA LEU A 89 42.69 -8.52 29.28
C LEU A 89 41.28 -8.89 28.78
N GLU A 90 40.34 -9.13 29.70
CA GLU A 90 38.94 -9.44 29.39
C GLU A 90 38.25 -8.27 28.66
N ASN A 91 38.50 -7.02 29.07
CA ASN A 91 38.00 -5.84 28.35
C ASN A 91 38.54 -5.76 26.93
N ARG A 92 39.82 -6.09 26.73
CA ARG A 92 40.45 -6.08 25.41
C ARG A 92 39.87 -7.16 24.49
N GLU A 93 39.58 -8.35 25.04
CA GLU A 93 38.92 -9.43 24.29
C GLU A 93 37.47 -9.09 23.97
N ALA A 94 36.70 -8.58 24.94
CA ALA A 94 35.31 -8.16 24.71
C ALA A 94 35.23 -7.06 23.63
N ALA A 95 36.12 -6.07 23.68
CA ALA A 95 36.21 -5.04 22.64
C ALA A 95 36.57 -5.62 21.27
N ARG A 96 37.47 -6.62 21.22
CA ARG A 96 37.81 -7.33 19.98
C ARG A 96 36.63 -8.13 19.43
N ASP A 97 35.86 -8.80 20.28
CA ASP A 97 34.68 -9.56 19.87
C ASP A 97 33.58 -8.66 19.31
N VAL A 98 33.30 -7.55 19.99
CA VAL A 98 32.37 -6.51 19.50
C VAL A 98 32.87 -5.93 18.18
N SER A 99 34.16 -5.62 18.08
CA SER A 99 34.80 -5.15 16.84
C SER A 99 34.64 -6.14 15.70
N ASN A 100 34.88 -7.43 15.94
CA ASN A 100 34.76 -8.48 14.93
C ASN A 100 33.30 -8.69 14.52
N ALA A 101 32.36 -8.65 15.46
CA ALA A 101 30.94 -8.78 15.18
C ALA A 101 30.43 -7.59 14.35
N LEU A 102 30.83 -6.37 14.70
CA LEU A 102 30.46 -5.16 13.97
C LEU A 102 31.10 -5.13 12.57
N GLN A 103 32.36 -5.55 12.43
CA GLN A 103 33.01 -5.67 11.14
C GLN A 103 32.31 -6.71 10.25
N ALA A 104 32.01 -7.89 10.79
CA ALA A 104 31.28 -8.92 10.05
C ALA A 104 29.90 -8.43 9.59
N ALA A 105 29.17 -7.72 10.45
CA ALA A 105 27.90 -7.12 10.10
C ALA A 105 28.03 -6.03 9.03
N LEU A 106 29.09 -5.22 9.05
CA LEU A 106 29.37 -4.23 8.01
C LEU A 106 29.80 -4.88 6.69
N ASP A 107 30.52 -5.98 6.73
CA ASP A 107 30.92 -6.70 5.52
C ASP A 107 29.72 -7.38 4.85
N GLU A 108 28.78 -7.89 5.64
CA GLU A 108 27.55 -8.52 5.17
C GLU A 108 26.50 -7.49 4.72
N LEU A 109 26.14 -6.56 5.60
CA LEU A 109 25.02 -5.63 5.40
C LEU A 109 25.44 -4.33 4.70
N LYS A 110 26.74 -3.99 4.72
CA LYS A 110 27.36 -2.77 4.15
C LYS A 110 26.91 -1.44 4.75
N ILE A 111 25.74 -1.41 5.38
CA ILE A 111 25.09 -0.26 5.98
C ILE A 111 24.30 -0.70 7.22
N ILE A 112 24.43 0.04 8.32
CA ILE A 112 23.80 -0.29 9.61
C ILE A 112 23.16 0.98 10.21
N PRO A 113 21.87 0.95 10.57
CA PRO A 113 21.23 2.05 11.31
C PRO A 113 21.90 2.27 12.67
N VAL A 114 22.12 3.53 13.06
CA VAL A 114 22.73 3.87 14.37
C VAL A 114 21.97 3.21 15.53
N GLU A 115 20.65 3.17 15.46
CA GLU A 115 19.77 2.58 16.50
C GLU A 115 20.03 1.08 16.74
N LYS A 116 20.50 0.35 15.72
CA LYS A 116 20.76 -1.10 15.83
C LYS A 116 22.17 -1.41 16.29
N ILE A 117 23.07 -0.42 16.37
CA ILE A 117 24.49 -0.70 16.64
C ILE A 117 24.73 -1.26 18.05
N ASN A 118 23.94 -0.82 19.03
CA ASN A 118 24.06 -1.31 20.41
C ASN A 118 23.49 -2.73 20.60
N THR A 119 22.88 -3.33 19.57
CA THR A 119 22.42 -4.73 19.63
C THR A 119 23.56 -5.74 19.42
N TYR A 120 24.71 -5.30 18.89
CA TYR A 120 25.87 -6.16 18.70
C TYR A 120 26.60 -6.37 20.03
N LYS A 121 26.57 -7.60 20.54
CA LYS A 121 27.18 -8.00 21.81
C LYS A 121 28.42 -8.88 21.59
N PRO A 122 29.36 -8.92 22.56
CA PRO A 122 30.45 -9.88 22.52
C PRO A 122 29.92 -11.32 22.46
N LYS A 123 30.65 -12.21 21.78
CA LYS A 123 30.23 -13.61 21.58
C LYS A 123 30.07 -14.34 22.92
N TRP A 124 29.07 -15.21 22.99
CA TRP A 124 28.79 -16.07 24.13
C TRP A 124 29.75 -17.27 24.14
N SER A 125 31.03 -17.01 24.43
CA SER A 125 32.04 -18.08 24.50
C SER A 125 32.94 -17.86 25.70
N SER A 126 32.46 -18.28 26.87
CA SER A 126 33.18 -18.69 28.10
C SER A 126 32.62 -18.09 29.40
N MET A 127 33.09 -18.66 30.52
CA MET A 127 32.69 -18.38 31.91
C MET A 127 33.01 -16.94 32.38
N GLY A 128 33.80 -16.17 31.61
CA GLY A 128 34.05 -14.72 31.81
C GLY A 128 32.91 -13.80 31.35
N HIS A 129 31.83 -14.37 30.78
CA HIS A 129 30.67 -13.63 30.26
C HIS A 129 30.10 -12.60 31.26
N ASN A 130 29.95 -12.96 32.54
CA ASN A 130 29.39 -12.05 33.55
C ASN A 130 30.29 -10.84 33.85
N ILE A 131 31.61 -11.00 33.69
CA ILE A 131 32.58 -9.91 33.83
C ILE A 131 32.55 -9.04 32.57
N ARG A 132 32.55 -9.65 31.38
CA ARG A 132 32.46 -8.95 30.09
C ARG A 132 31.16 -8.14 29.96
N GLU A 133 30.02 -8.71 30.33
CA GLU A 133 28.71 -8.04 30.22
C GLU A 133 28.57 -6.88 31.22
N ARG A 134 29.13 -7.01 32.44
CA ARG A 134 29.12 -5.93 33.44
C ARG A 134 30.11 -4.81 33.15
N LEU A 135 31.21 -5.12 32.44
CA LEU A 135 32.24 -4.15 32.09
C LEU A 135 32.03 -3.51 30.72
N SER A 136 31.39 -4.21 29.77
CA SER A 136 31.01 -3.62 28.50
C SER A 136 29.91 -2.60 28.75
N SER A 137 30.21 -1.31 28.62
CA SER A 137 29.18 -0.28 28.63
C SER A 137 28.16 -0.59 27.54
N ALA A 138 26.86 -0.38 27.78
CA ALA A 138 25.82 -0.56 26.78
C ALA A 138 26.10 0.21 25.46
N ASP A 139 26.90 1.27 25.54
CA ASP A 139 27.33 2.11 24.42
C ASP A 139 28.69 1.74 23.81
N ALA A 140 29.34 0.66 24.25
CA ALA A 140 30.66 0.26 23.74
C ALA A 140 30.69 0.05 22.21
N PRO A 141 29.68 -0.59 21.57
CA PRO A 141 29.64 -0.71 20.12
C PRO A 141 29.54 0.65 19.42
N ARG A 142 28.74 1.57 19.95
CA ARG A 142 28.60 2.93 19.42
C ARG A 142 29.90 3.73 19.55
N GLN A 143 30.57 3.69 20.71
CA GLN A 143 31.85 4.37 20.91
C GLN A 143 32.92 3.87 19.93
N LEU A 144 32.95 2.55 19.68
CA LEU A 144 33.85 1.95 18.70
C LEU A 144 33.54 2.46 17.27
N ALA A 145 32.26 2.51 16.89
CA ALA A 145 31.85 3.01 15.58
C ALA A 145 32.19 4.50 15.40
N GLU A 146 31.94 5.33 16.41
CA GLU A 146 32.33 6.75 16.38
C GLU A 146 33.85 6.92 16.29
N ALA A 147 34.64 6.06 16.94
CA ALA A 147 36.09 6.04 16.77
C ALA A 147 36.52 5.64 15.35
N TRP A 148 35.80 4.72 14.69
CA TRP A 148 36.03 4.38 13.29
C TRP A 148 35.65 5.50 12.33
N VAL A 149 34.59 6.28 12.65
CA VAL A 149 34.22 7.49 11.92
C VAL A 149 35.31 8.55 12.06
N ALA A 150 35.79 8.82 13.28
CA ALA A 150 36.89 9.77 13.53
C ALA A 150 38.19 9.36 12.83
N ALA A 151 38.43 8.06 12.69
CA ALA A 151 39.56 7.50 11.93
C ALA A 151 39.35 7.48 10.40
N GLY A 152 38.19 7.93 9.90
CA GLY A 152 37.86 7.94 8.47
C GLY A 152 37.59 6.56 7.85
N LYS A 153 37.40 5.52 8.66
CA LYS A 153 37.09 4.15 8.19
C LYS A 153 35.62 3.93 7.91
N LEU A 154 34.76 4.73 8.54
CA LEU A 154 33.32 4.73 8.34
C LEU A 154 32.83 6.16 8.10
N GLN A 155 31.67 6.25 7.46
CA GLN A 155 30.92 7.48 7.38
C GLN A 155 29.64 7.35 8.22
N LYS A 156 29.22 8.48 8.78
CA LYS A 156 27.97 8.61 9.53
C LYS A 156 27.20 9.78 8.94
N LYS A 157 26.03 9.51 8.37
CA LYS A 157 25.13 10.54 7.81
C LYS A 157 23.68 10.15 8.02
N GLU A 158 22.83 11.17 8.09
CA GLU A 158 21.38 11.03 7.93
C GLU A 158 21.06 10.76 6.46
N LEU A 159 20.23 9.75 6.19
CA LEU A 159 19.81 9.38 4.84
C LEU A 159 18.32 9.70 4.60
N TRP A 160 17.75 9.27 3.47
CA TRP A 160 16.42 9.66 3.00
C TRP A 160 15.27 9.37 3.97
N ASP A 161 15.44 8.40 4.87
CA ASP A 161 14.45 8.05 5.89
C ASP A 161 14.57 8.88 7.19
N LYS A 162 15.42 9.93 7.17
CA LYS A 162 15.72 10.80 8.32
C LYS A 162 16.36 10.05 9.49
N ARG A 163 16.95 8.88 9.23
CA ARG A 163 17.71 8.12 10.24
C ARG A 163 19.20 8.21 9.93
N GLU A 164 19.99 8.15 10.98
CA GLU A 164 21.44 8.09 10.86
C GLU A 164 21.92 6.65 10.60
N TYR A 165 22.91 6.53 9.71
CA TYR A 165 23.51 5.25 9.34
C TYR A 165 25.02 5.30 9.41
N TYR A 166 25.62 4.17 9.79
CA TYR A 166 27.04 3.88 9.58
C TYR A 166 27.21 3.08 8.29
N TYR A 167 28.15 3.49 7.44
CA TYR A 167 28.42 2.80 6.18
C TYR A 167 29.88 3.01 5.72
N GLN A 168 30.38 2.12 4.87
CA GLN A 168 31.81 2.06 4.51
C GLN A 168 32.25 3.17 3.53
N SER A 169 31.39 3.60 2.60
CA SER A 169 31.74 4.58 1.56
C SER A 169 30.50 5.22 0.94
N ASP A 170 30.60 6.51 0.58
CA ASP A 170 29.58 7.23 -0.20
C ASP A 170 29.31 6.55 -1.56
N SER A 171 30.28 5.81 -2.13
CA SER A 171 30.07 5.03 -3.35
C SER A 171 28.98 3.96 -3.21
N LEU A 172 28.82 3.39 -2.01
CA LEU A 172 27.74 2.45 -1.70
C LEU A 172 26.38 3.16 -1.79
N ILE A 173 26.25 4.32 -1.16
CA ILE A 173 25.01 5.10 -1.16
C ILE A 173 24.65 5.52 -2.58
N ILE A 174 25.63 5.95 -3.37
CA ILE A 174 25.46 6.27 -4.79
C ILE A 174 24.99 5.03 -5.56
N SER A 175 25.56 3.85 -5.29
CA SER A 175 25.14 2.61 -5.96
C SER A 175 23.71 2.20 -5.62
N ILE A 176 23.29 2.34 -4.36
CA ILE A 176 21.92 2.09 -3.91
C ILE A 176 20.96 3.07 -4.59
N TYR A 177 21.31 4.36 -4.60
CA TYR A 177 20.49 5.38 -5.28
C TYR A 177 20.33 5.06 -6.77
N ARG A 178 21.41 4.72 -7.48
CA ARG A 178 21.36 4.35 -8.91
C ARG A 178 20.54 3.08 -9.17
N GLU A 179 20.64 2.06 -8.30
CA GLU A 179 19.82 0.84 -8.40
C GLU A 179 18.32 1.20 -8.33
N ILE A 180 17.94 2.04 -7.36
CA ILE A 180 16.55 2.46 -7.17
C ILE A 180 16.09 3.34 -8.34
N GLU A 181 16.92 4.30 -8.77
CA GLU A 181 16.63 5.21 -9.88
C GLU A 181 16.40 4.43 -11.18
N GLN A 182 17.22 3.43 -11.47
CA GLN A 182 17.04 2.55 -12.62
C GLN A 182 15.72 1.79 -12.53
N LYS A 183 15.42 1.16 -11.39
CA LYS A 183 14.15 0.41 -11.20
C LYS A 183 12.92 1.30 -11.33
N VAL A 184 12.97 2.53 -10.81
CA VAL A 184 11.88 3.51 -10.95
C VAL A 184 11.70 3.90 -12.42
N THR A 185 12.80 4.16 -13.12
CA THR A 185 12.80 4.50 -14.55
C THR A 185 12.21 3.36 -15.37
N ASP A 186 12.72 2.13 -15.22
CA ASP A 186 12.25 0.95 -15.95
C ASP A 186 10.76 0.68 -15.71
N PHE A 187 10.29 0.87 -14.47
CA PHE A 187 8.88 0.72 -14.11
C PHE A 187 8.00 1.73 -14.84
N PHE A 188 8.36 3.01 -14.81
CA PHE A 188 7.57 4.06 -15.46
C PHE A 188 7.65 4.02 -16.97
N ASP A 189 8.82 3.75 -17.55
CA ASP A 189 8.97 3.58 -18.99
C ASP A 189 8.05 2.44 -19.47
N THR A 190 8.04 1.31 -18.75
CA THR A 190 7.10 0.20 -19.03
C THR A 190 5.64 0.64 -18.94
N ILE A 191 5.25 1.41 -17.92
CA ILE A 191 3.87 1.89 -17.76
C ILE A 191 3.50 2.90 -18.85
N PHE A 192 4.34 3.87 -19.14
CA PHE A 192 4.02 4.92 -20.10
C PHE A 192 4.09 4.41 -21.54
N ASP A 193 4.95 3.45 -21.86
CA ASP A 193 4.99 2.82 -23.18
C ASP A 193 3.82 1.85 -23.40
N SER A 194 3.48 1.06 -22.39
CA SER A 194 2.43 0.05 -22.52
C SER A 194 1.02 0.58 -22.29
N LYS A 195 0.83 1.48 -21.31
CA LYS A 195 -0.47 2.02 -20.87
C LYS A 195 -0.66 3.46 -21.30
N GLY A 196 0.36 4.27 -21.11
CA GLY A 196 0.33 5.72 -21.33
C GLY A 196 -0.27 6.52 -20.18
N ILE A 197 -0.75 5.87 -19.11
CA ILE A 197 -1.42 6.52 -17.98
C ILE A 197 -0.90 5.93 -16.66
N TYR A 198 -0.60 6.80 -15.70
CA TYR A 198 -0.32 6.46 -14.31
C TYR A 198 -1.17 7.34 -13.38
N VAL A 199 -1.70 6.74 -12.31
CA VAL A 199 -2.54 7.43 -11.32
C VAL A 199 -1.80 7.42 -9.98
N GLU A 200 -1.67 8.58 -9.36
CA GLU A 200 -1.05 8.73 -8.04
C GLU A 200 -1.81 7.93 -6.99
N GLY A 201 -1.08 7.27 -6.09
CA GLY A 201 -1.67 6.37 -5.09
C GLY A 201 -1.77 4.91 -5.53
N VAL A 202 -1.55 4.59 -6.81
CA VAL A 202 -1.35 3.20 -7.24
C VAL A 202 -0.04 2.67 -6.62
N PRO A 203 -0.08 1.55 -5.86
CA PRO A 203 1.09 1.02 -5.16
C PRO A 203 2.23 0.67 -6.13
N ILE A 204 3.43 1.18 -5.83
CA ILE A 204 4.66 0.87 -6.56
C ILE A 204 5.52 -0.08 -5.71
N ASN A 205 5.50 -1.36 -6.09
CA ASN A 205 6.25 -2.43 -5.43
C ASN A 205 7.51 -2.76 -6.24
N LEU A 206 8.64 -2.13 -5.91
CA LEU A 206 9.94 -2.39 -6.57
C LEU A 206 10.88 -3.29 -5.75
N PHE A 207 10.59 -3.51 -4.47
CA PHE A 207 11.47 -4.18 -3.52
C PHE A 207 10.70 -5.16 -2.64
N GLU A 208 11.34 -6.28 -2.31
CA GLU A 208 10.82 -7.28 -1.37
C GLU A 208 10.97 -6.80 0.08
N THR A 209 9.98 -7.10 0.91
CA THR A 209 9.87 -6.63 2.30
C THR A 209 10.96 -7.19 3.24
N ASP A 210 11.62 -8.28 2.86
CA ASP A 210 12.64 -8.97 3.67
C ASP A 210 14.07 -8.51 3.36
N THR A 211 14.23 -7.43 2.59
CA THR A 211 15.56 -6.92 2.24
C THR A 211 16.13 -6.03 3.34
N THR A 212 17.42 -6.22 3.64
CA THR A 212 18.22 -5.29 4.44
C THR A 212 18.04 -3.87 3.88
N CYS A 213 17.69 -2.91 4.74
CA CYS A 213 17.39 -1.53 4.37
C CYS A 213 16.13 -1.31 3.51
N TYR A 214 15.13 -2.21 3.58
CA TYR A 214 13.84 -2.03 2.90
C TYR A 214 13.22 -0.64 3.14
N GLN A 215 13.16 -0.17 4.39
CA GLN A 215 12.60 1.15 4.74
C GLN A 215 13.35 2.30 4.05
N LEU A 216 14.69 2.25 4.06
CA LEU A 216 15.55 3.22 3.38
C LEU A 216 15.32 3.20 1.86
N LYS A 217 15.29 2.02 1.24
CA LYS A 217 15.03 1.87 -0.20
C LYS A 217 13.64 2.39 -0.57
N ASN A 218 12.63 2.11 0.25
CA ASN A 218 11.25 2.53 0.01
C ASN A 218 11.09 4.05 0.12
N MET A 219 11.71 4.71 1.10
CA MET A 219 11.67 6.18 1.20
C MET A 219 12.45 6.86 0.07
N CYS A 220 13.61 6.32 -0.30
CA CYS A 220 14.37 6.82 -1.46
C CYS A 220 13.59 6.65 -2.77
N LYS A 221 12.87 5.53 -2.93
CA LYS A 221 11.95 5.30 -4.06
C LYS A 221 10.88 6.37 -4.14
N ASP A 222 10.21 6.72 -3.04
CA ASP A 222 9.13 7.71 -3.06
C ASP A 222 9.66 9.09 -3.53
N VAL A 223 10.85 9.49 -3.06
CA VAL A 223 11.54 10.71 -3.52
C VAL A 223 11.89 10.65 -5.01
N LEU A 224 12.37 9.50 -5.48
CA LEU A 224 12.76 9.29 -6.88
C LEU A 224 11.56 9.23 -7.82
N VAL A 225 10.44 8.66 -7.39
CA VAL A 225 9.17 8.65 -8.12
C VAL A 225 8.67 10.08 -8.35
N GLU A 226 8.61 10.88 -7.28
CA GLU A 226 8.21 12.28 -7.38
C GLU A 226 9.13 13.06 -8.32
N LYS A 227 10.45 12.86 -8.19
CA LYS A 227 11.46 13.51 -9.05
C LYS A 227 11.31 13.09 -10.51
N TYR A 228 11.09 11.81 -10.81
CA TYR A 228 10.88 11.31 -12.16
C TYR A 228 9.64 11.93 -12.79
N LEU A 229 8.49 11.90 -12.09
CA LEU A 229 7.23 12.41 -12.61
C LEU A 229 7.30 13.93 -12.83
N ASN A 230 7.76 14.68 -11.83
CA ASN A 230 7.89 16.14 -11.94
C ASN A 230 8.85 16.53 -13.07
N ARG A 231 9.99 15.84 -13.21
CA ARG A 231 10.93 16.11 -14.32
C ARG A 231 10.29 15.87 -15.68
N ASN A 232 9.60 14.74 -15.87
CA ASN A 232 8.98 14.43 -17.15
C ASN A 232 7.77 15.33 -17.48
N VAL A 233 7.11 15.89 -16.47
CA VAL A 233 6.10 16.95 -16.67
C VAL A 233 6.76 18.27 -17.08
N MET A 234 7.85 18.66 -16.40
CA MET A 234 8.60 19.88 -16.74
C MET A 234 9.25 19.80 -18.12
N ASP A 235 9.70 18.61 -18.53
CA ASP A 235 10.25 18.33 -19.86
C ASP A 235 9.16 18.14 -20.94
N GLU A 236 7.88 18.41 -20.61
CA GLU A 236 6.70 18.28 -21.50
C GLU A 236 6.49 16.87 -22.10
N LYS A 237 7.14 15.85 -21.55
CA LYS A 237 6.98 14.45 -21.96
C LYS A 237 5.69 13.84 -21.42
N LEU A 238 5.25 14.33 -20.24
CA LEU A 238 4.03 13.92 -19.59
C LEU A 238 3.11 15.12 -19.34
N CYS A 239 1.82 14.91 -19.49
CA CYS A 239 0.80 15.82 -18.99
C CYS A 239 0.32 15.36 -17.62
N CYS A 240 -0.01 16.31 -16.75
CA CYS A 240 -0.53 16.05 -15.43
C CYS A 240 -1.85 16.80 -15.21
N ASP A 241 -2.83 16.14 -14.61
CA ASP A 241 -4.03 16.78 -14.08
C ASP A 241 -4.30 16.35 -12.66
N THR A 242 -4.98 17.19 -11.90
CA THR A 242 -5.39 16.87 -10.52
C THR A 242 -6.89 16.77 -10.46
N ILE A 243 -7.38 15.61 -10.04
CA ILE A 243 -8.80 15.33 -9.84
C ILE A 243 -9.12 15.29 -8.34
N SER A 244 -10.38 15.54 -7.98
CA SER A 244 -10.85 15.42 -6.59
C SER A 244 -11.66 14.14 -6.45
N HIS A 245 -11.10 13.14 -5.76
CA HIS A 245 -11.75 11.86 -5.50
C HIS A 245 -11.91 11.66 -3.99
N GLU A 246 -13.14 11.43 -3.53
CA GLU A 246 -13.47 11.32 -2.08
C GLU A 246 -12.94 12.49 -1.22
N GLY A 247 -12.90 13.70 -1.80
CA GLY A 247 -12.38 14.90 -1.13
C GLY A 247 -10.85 14.97 -1.01
N LYS A 248 -10.12 14.07 -1.67
CA LYS A 248 -8.66 14.08 -1.75
C LYS A 248 -8.20 14.39 -3.18
N PRO A 249 -7.16 15.24 -3.35
CA PRO A 249 -6.55 15.46 -4.65
C PRO A 249 -5.78 14.20 -5.07
N ILE A 250 -6.00 13.74 -6.29
CA ILE A 250 -5.24 12.65 -6.93
C ILE A 250 -4.68 13.18 -8.24
N LYS A 251 -3.38 13.01 -8.48
CA LYS A 251 -2.76 13.36 -9.77
C LYS A 251 -2.85 12.21 -10.77
N ILE A 252 -3.17 12.53 -12.01
CA ILE A 252 -3.13 11.63 -13.16
C ILE A 252 -2.03 12.11 -14.09
N PHE A 253 -1.12 11.21 -14.45
CA PHE A 253 0.00 11.46 -15.36
C PHE A 253 -0.21 10.71 -16.67
N MET A 254 0.02 11.37 -17.80
CA MET A 254 -0.24 10.79 -19.11
C MET A 254 0.85 11.10 -20.14
N ASN A 255 1.23 10.06 -20.88
CA ASN A 255 2.00 10.18 -22.12
C ASN A 255 0.98 10.33 -23.28
N LEU A 256 0.71 11.58 -23.68
CA LEU A 256 -0.33 11.89 -24.66
C LEU A 256 -0.15 11.17 -26.01
N PRO A 257 1.05 11.07 -26.62
CA PRO A 257 1.25 10.29 -27.83
C PRO A 257 0.79 8.83 -27.73
N VAL A 258 1.12 8.16 -26.61
CA VAL A 258 0.74 6.75 -26.40
C VAL A 258 -0.77 6.63 -26.17
N VAL A 259 -1.34 7.51 -25.35
CA VAL A 259 -2.79 7.53 -25.09
C VAL A 259 -3.56 7.80 -26.38
N LYS A 260 -3.16 8.81 -27.17
CA LYS A 260 -3.79 9.14 -28.44
C LYS A 260 -3.80 7.95 -29.40
N LYS A 261 -2.65 7.32 -29.63
CA LYS A 261 -2.55 6.14 -30.52
C LYS A 261 -3.47 5.00 -30.07
N LYS A 262 -3.61 4.78 -28.76
CA LYS A 262 -4.56 3.78 -28.22
C LYS A 262 -6.00 4.18 -28.44
N MET A 263 -6.34 5.45 -28.21
CA MET A 263 -7.70 5.95 -28.41
C MET A 263 -8.11 5.87 -29.88
N GLU A 264 -7.22 6.17 -30.83
CA GLU A 264 -7.46 6.02 -32.27
C GLU A 264 -7.76 4.57 -32.67
N LEU A 265 -7.06 3.59 -32.07
CA LEU A 265 -7.35 2.18 -32.28
C LEU A 265 -8.73 1.77 -31.74
N LEU A 266 -9.18 2.43 -30.68
CA LEU A 266 -10.46 2.17 -30.00
C LEU A 266 -11.62 3.01 -30.57
N GLU A 267 -11.35 4.07 -31.33
CA GLU A 267 -12.36 4.96 -31.93
C GLU A 267 -13.30 4.24 -32.90
N LYS A 268 -12.81 3.15 -33.52
CA LYS A 268 -13.62 2.28 -34.38
C LYS A 268 -14.79 1.64 -33.64
N ASP A 269 -14.68 1.50 -32.33
CA ASP A 269 -15.75 0.97 -31.49
C ASP A 269 -16.62 2.13 -30.98
N SER A 270 -17.95 2.05 -31.23
CA SER A 270 -18.90 3.02 -30.64
C SER A 270 -19.04 2.85 -29.13
N LEU A 271 -18.58 1.72 -28.58
CA LEU A 271 -18.50 1.44 -27.15
C LEU A 271 -17.08 1.06 -26.75
N LEU A 272 -16.59 1.76 -25.75
CA LEU A 272 -15.31 1.53 -25.14
C LEU A 272 -15.52 0.93 -23.75
N ASN A 273 -14.95 -0.25 -23.52
CA ASN A 273 -14.77 -0.75 -22.17
C ASN A 273 -13.42 -0.25 -21.64
N THR A 274 -13.40 0.47 -20.53
CA THR A 274 -12.16 1.00 -19.92
C THR A 274 -11.18 -0.10 -19.55
N GLY A 275 -11.61 -1.35 -19.40
CA GLY A 275 -10.75 -2.53 -19.30
C GLY A 275 -9.77 -2.70 -20.48
N LYS A 276 -10.07 -2.09 -21.65
CA LYS A 276 -9.18 -2.02 -22.81
C LYS A 276 -8.08 -0.95 -22.66
N ILE A 277 -8.27 0.03 -21.79
CA ILE A 277 -7.33 1.13 -21.50
C ILE A 277 -6.53 0.83 -20.23
N LEU A 278 -7.23 0.56 -19.13
CA LEU A 278 -6.70 0.22 -17.81
C LEU A 278 -7.38 -1.05 -17.29
N LYS A 279 -6.57 -2.02 -16.88
CA LYS A 279 -7.05 -3.30 -16.33
C LYS A 279 -7.26 -3.18 -14.82
N LYS A 280 -8.11 -4.04 -14.26
CA LYS A 280 -8.30 -4.12 -12.80
C LYS A 280 -6.99 -4.43 -12.04
N SER A 281 -6.04 -5.13 -12.69
CA SER A 281 -4.69 -5.38 -12.19
C SER A 281 -3.85 -4.10 -11.99
N ASP A 282 -4.30 -2.98 -12.55
CA ASP A 282 -3.55 -1.73 -12.54
C ASP A 282 -3.80 -0.91 -11.26
N GLY A 283 -4.58 -1.45 -10.32
CA GLY A 283 -4.78 -0.86 -8.98
C GLY A 283 -5.68 0.37 -8.95
N VAL A 284 -6.31 0.73 -10.07
CA VAL A 284 -7.21 1.89 -10.17
C VAL A 284 -8.64 1.49 -9.78
N SER A 285 -9.28 2.28 -8.92
CA SER A 285 -10.68 2.07 -8.53
C SER A 285 -11.63 2.35 -9.70
N GLU A 286 -12.81 1.72 -9.69
CA GLU A 286 -13.78 1.88 -10.80
C GLU A 286 -14.35 3.30 -10.88
N ASP A 287 -14.39 3.99 -9.76
CA ASP A 287 -14.95 5.34 -9.65
C ASP A 287 -13.99 6.39 -10.26
N ILE A 288 -12.67 6.20 -10.15
CA ILE A 288 -11.65 7.08 -10.76
C ILE A 288 -11.64 6.94 -12.30
N LEU A 289 -12.18 5.87 -12.87
CA LEU A 289 -12.18 5.67 -14.33
C LEU A 289 -12.92 6.79 -15.08
N GLN A 290 -14.00 7.33 -14.51
CA GLN A 290 -14.72 8.46 -15.10
C GLN A 290 -13.83 9.70 -15.14
N ASP A 291 -13.13 9.97 -14.05
CA ASP A 291 -12.26 11.11 -13.92
C ASP A 291 -11.08 11.00 -14.90
N ILE A 292 -10.54 9.79 -15.09
CA ILE A 292 -9.51 9.51 -16.11
C ILE A 292 -10.06 9.80 -17.51
N MET A 293 -11.26 9.33 -17.86
CA MET A 293 -11.83 9.58 -19.19
C MET A 293 -12.11 11.07 -19.41
N THR A 294 -12.57 11.77 -18.38
CA THR A 294 -12.78 13.23 -18.40
C THR A 294 -11.44 13.96 -18.59
N THR A 295 -10.39 13.49 -17.91
CA THR A 295 -9.03 14.01 -18.06
C THR A 295 -8.50 13.76 -19.47
N ILE A 296 -8.69 12.57 -20.03
CA ILE A 296 -8.31 12.27 -21.42
C ILE A 296 -9.00 13.22 -22.38
N HIS A 297 -10.32 13.43 -22.24
CA HIS A 297 -11.07 14.36 -23.08
C HIS A 297 -10.54 15.80 -22.99
N LYS A 298 -10.17 16.26 -21.79
CA LYS A 298 -9.58 17.59 -21.58
C LYS A 298 -8.30 17.81 -22.42
N PHE A 299 -7.44 16.79 -22.54
CA PHE A 299 -6.19 16.90 -23.32
C PHE A 299 -6.33 16.45 -24.77
N LEU A 300 -7.29 15.59 -25.07
CA LEU A 300 -7.56 15.03 -26.39
C LEU A 300 -9.07 15.20 -26.71
N PRO A 301 -9.52 16.42 -27.02
CA PRO A 301 -10.95 16.74 -27.17
C PRO A 301 -11.62 16.03 -28.35
N ASP A 302 -10.83 15.57 -29.32
CA ASP A 302 -11.30 14.76 -30.45
C ASP A 302 -11.93 13.42 -30.00
N PHE A 303 -11.58 12.95 -28.80
CA PHE A 303 -12.13 11.73 -28.20
C PHE A 303 -13.22 12.08 -27.19
N ASP A 304 -14.46 12.14 -27.68
CA ASP A 304 -15.64 12.45 -26.88
C ASP A 304 -16.31 11.16 -26.38
N TYR A 305 -15.89 10.71 -25.19
CA TYR A 305 -16.39 9.49 -24.55
C TYR A 305 -17.19 9.81 -23.29
N VAL A 306 -18.44 9.36 -23.25
CA VAL A 306 -19.34 9.59 -22.11
C VAL A 306 -19.82 8.26 -21.53
N ARG A 307 -19.89 8.16 -20.21
CA ARG A 307 -20.40 6.97 -19.53
C ARG A 307 -21.89 6.79 -19.84
N ILE A 308 -22.27 5.54 -20.16
CA ILE A 308 -23.66 5.23 -20.55
C ILE A 308 -24.59 4.91 -19.38
N SER A 309 -24.07 4.40 -18.27
CA SER A 309 -24.87 3.97 -17.11
C SER A 309 -23.98 3.75 -15.88
N ASP A 310 -24.48 4.08 -14.69
CA ASP A 310 -23.80 3.83 -13.40
C ASP A 310 -24.09 2.44 -12.82
N LYS A 311 -24.83 1.59 -13.53
CA LYS A 311 -25.09 0.21 -13.09
C LYS A 311 -23.82 -0.63 -13.16
N ASP A 312 -23.57 -1.45 -12.15
CA ASP A 312 -22.29 -2.17 -11.96
C ASP A 312 -21.78 -2.91 -13.20
N LYS A 313 -22.67 -3.55 -13.97
CA LYS A 313 -22.29 -4.26 -15.21
C LYS A 313 -21.74 -3.33 -16.31
N PHE A 314 -22.12 -2.06 -16.31
CA PHE A 314 -21.81 -1.08 -17.36
C PHE A 314 -21.01 0.13 -16.87
N LYS A 315 -20.62 0.20 -15.59
CA LYS A 315 -19.77 1.27 -15.02
C LYS A 315 -18.47 1.52 -15.80
N LYS A 316 -17.98 0.51 -16.51
CA LYS A 316 -16.75 0.54 -17.33
C LYS A 316 -17.00 0.85 -18.80
N THR A 317 -18.25 1.04 -19.20
CA THR A 317 -18.62 1.19 -20.60
C THR A 317 -18.91 2.65 -20.91
N PHE A 318 -18.23 3.15 -21.94
CA PHE A 318 -18.29 4.51 -22.41
C PHE A 318 -18.69 4.51 -23.87
N MET A 319 -19.47 5.50 -24.27
CA MET A 319 -19.96 5.69 -25.62
C MET A 319 -19.15 6.80 -26.30
N ASN A 320 -18.64 6.50 -27.50
CA ASN A 320 -18.00 7.50 -28.34
C ASN A 320 -19.09 8.33 -29.04
N LEU A 321 -19.27 9.58 -28.61
CA LEU A 321 -20.30 10.47 -29.14
C LEU A 321 -20.07 10.82 -30.61
N SER A 322 -18.83 11.06 -31.02
CA SER A 322 -18.48 11.34 -32.42
C SER A 322 -18.83 10.17 -33.36
N SER A 323 -18.56 8.94 -32.94
CA SER A 323 -18.89 7.71 -33.66
C SER A 323 -20.41 7.52 -33.75
N VAL A 324 -21.12 7.74 -32.64
CA VAL A 324 -22.59 7.62 -32.58
C VAL A 324 -23.26 8.70 -33.43
N LYS A 325 -22.80 9.96 -33.36
CA LYS A 325 -23.32 11.05 -34.18
C LYS A 325 -23.22 10.73 -35.67
N LYS A 326 -22.04 10.29 -36.15
CA LYS A 326 -21.84 9.87 -37.55
C LYS A 326 -22.80 8.74 -37.94
N LYS A 327 -23.01 7.74 -37.07
CA LYS A 327 -23.95 6.65 -37.34
C LYS A 327 -25.40 7.12 -37.40
N ILE A 328 -25.81 8.04 -36.53
CA ILE A 328 -27.15 8.61 -36.52
C ILE A 328 -27.39 9.48 -37.76
N GLU A 329 -26.40 10.27 -38.19
CA GLU A 329 -26.50 11.09 -39.41
C GLU A 329 -26.70 10.26 -40.69
N LEU A 330 -26.25 9.01 -40.69
CA LEU A 330 -26.50 8.05 -41.79
C LEU A 330 -27.91 7.46 -41.76
N LEU A 331 -28.64 7.58 -40.66
CA LEU A 331 -30.02 7.11 -40.56
C LEU A 331 -30.95 8.10 -41.27
N LYS A 332 -31.86 7.58 -42.11
CA LYS A 332 -32.93 8.40 -42.67
C LYS A 332 -33.88 8.83 -41.54
N LYS A 333 -34.14 10.14 -41.39
CA LYS A 333 -34.92 10.70 -40.28
C LYS A 333 -36.37 10.19 -40.20
N ASP A 334 -36.95 9.79 -41.33
CA ASP A 334 -38.31 9.25 -41.44
C ASP A 334 -38.41 7.76 -41.10
N SER A 335 -37.27 7.09 -40.90
CA SER A 335 -37.20 5.66 -40.70
C SER A 335 -37.20 5.30 -39.21
N ILE A 336 -37.96 4.26 -38.86
CA ILE A 336 -37.86 3.62 -37.55
C ILE A 336 -36.50 2.96 -37.46
N PHE A 337 -35.71 3.29 -36.43
CA PHE A 337 -34.41 2.68 -36.20
C PHE A 337 -34.40 1.87 -34.90
N ASP A 338 -33.66 0.76 -34.92
CA ASP A 338 -33.36 -0.02 -33.73
C ASP A 338 -32.02 0.45 -33.17
N ILE A 339 -32.02 0.92 -31.92
CA ILE A 339 -30.83 1.46 -31.27
C ILE A 339 -29.71 0.42 -31.10
N SER A 340 -30.03 -0.87 -30.99
CA SER A 340 -29.01 -1.93 -30.92
C SER A 340 -28.13 -1.94 -32.18
N GLN A 341 -28.62 -1.44 -33.32
CA GLN A 341 -27.84 -1.34 -34.56
C GLN A 341 -26.69 -0.33 -34.47
N LEU A 342 -26.76 0.65 -33.57
CA LEU A 342 -25.66 1.62 -33.38
C LEU A 342 -24.42 0.96 -32.79
N PHE A 343 -24.59 -0.11 -32.00
CA PHE A 343 -23.53 -0.67 -31.17
C PHE A 343 -23.16 -2.13 -31.50
N ALA A 344 -23.86 -2.75 -32.47
CA ALA A 344 -23.67 -4.15 -32.86
C ALA A 344 -23.71 -5.13 -31.67
N THR A 345 -24.46 -4.77 -30.61
CA THR A 345 -24.60 -5.52 -29.37
C THR A 345 -26.02 -5.28 -28.83
N ASP A 346 -26.61 -6.31 -28.24
CA ASP A 346 -27.93 -6.22 -27.62
C ASP A 346 -27.83 -5.79 -26.15
N PHE A 347 -28.64 -4.81 -25.76
CA PHE A 347 -28.68 -4.28 -24.40
C PHE A 347 -30.03 -4.57 -23.72
N PRO A 348 -30.03 -4.72 -22.39
CA PRO A 348 -31.26 -4.68 -21.59
C PRO A 348 -32.04 -3.38 -21.80
N LYS A 349 -33.38 -3.44 -21.68
CA LYS A 349 -34.30 -2.29 -21.88
C LYS A 349 -33.89 -1.06 -21.08
N ASP A 350 -33.54 -1.25 -19.81
CA ASP A 350 -33.17 -0.18 -18.89
C ASP A 350 -31.86 0.51 -19.33
N ILE A 351 -30.92 -0.23 -19.91
CA ILE A 351 -29.66 0.33 -20.44
C ILE A 351 -29.90 1.07 -21.75
N LEU A 352 -30.79 0.58 -22.61
CA LEU A 352 -31.16 1.30 -23.84
C LEU A 352 -31.75 2.67 -23.54
N GLN A 353 -32.51 2.77 -22.44
CA GLN A 353 -33.06 4.04 -21.98
C GLN A 353 -31.98 4.97 -21.42
N ASP A 354 -31.02 4.44 -20.65
CA ASP A 354 -29.85 5.20 -20.17
C ASP A 354 -29.00 5.73 -21.36
N ILE A 355 -28.78 4.90 -22.38
CA ILE A 355 -28.06 5.27 -23.62
C ILE A 355 -28.77 6.42 -24.33
N MET A 356 -30.08 6.32 -24.58
CA MET A 356 -30.79 7.41 -25.26
C MET A 356 -30.85 8.69 -24.44
N THR A 357 -31.00 8.58 -23.12
CA THR A 357 -30.93 9.75 -22.24
C THR A 357 -29.56 10.43 -22.37
N THR A 358 -28.49 9.65 -22.43
CA THR A 358 -27.13 10.15 -22.64
C THR A 358 -26.98 10.78 -24.03
N ILE A 359 -27.52 10.16 -25.08
CA ILE A 359 -27.53 10.73 -26.44
C ILE A 359 -28.28 12.07 -26.47
N HIS A 360 -29.48 12.15 -25.91
CA HIS A 360 -30.26 13.39 -25.87
C HIS A 360 -29.57 14.51 -25.10
N ALA A 361 -28.90 14.17 -24.00
CA ALA A 361 -28.19 15.15 -23.18
C ALA A 361 -26.96 15.76 -23.90
N ASN A 362 -26.28 14.97 -24.73
CA ASN A 362 -25.03 15.38 -25.37
C ASN A 362 -25.16 15.73 -26.86
N LEU A 363 -26.21 15.25 -27.53
CA LEU A 363 -26.48 15.47 -28.96
C LEU A 363 -27.89 16.05 -29.13
N PRO A 364 -28.07 17.38 -28.93
CA PRO A 364 -29.39 18.02 -28.93
C PRO A 364 -30.12 17.92 -30.29
N ASP A 365 -29.39 17.77 -31.39
CA ASP A 365 -29.97 17.56 -32.73
C ASP A 365 -30.60 16.17 -32.91
N CYS A 366 -30.38 15.25 -31.96
CA CYS A 366 -30.89 13.88 -31.99
C CYS A 366 -32.21 13.76 -31.19
N ASP A 367 -33.27 14.43 -31.64
CA ASP A 367 -34.57 14.37 -30.96
C ASP A 367 -35.41 13.17 -31.42
N TYR A 368 -35.30 12.07 -30.69
CA TYR A 368 -35.97 10.80 -30.98
C TYR A 368 -36.94 10.39 -29.88
N VAL A 369 -38.05 9.76 -30.27
CA VAL A 369 -39.11 9.27 -29.38
C VAL A 369 -39.18 7.76 -29.46
N MET A 370 -39.29 7.13 -28.30
CA MET A 370 -39.37 5.67 -28.15
C MET A 370 -40.76 5.15 -28.52
N PHE A 371 -40.81 3.98 -29.17
CA PHE A 371 -42.06 3.24 -29.32
C PHE A 371 -42.45 2.56 -28.01
N THR A 372 -43.71 2.73 -27.61
CA THR A 372 -44.24 2.27 -26.30
C THR A 372 -44.14 0.75 -26.15
N GLU A 373 -44.36 0.02 -27.24
CA GLU A 373 -44.40 -1.44 -27.28
C GLU A 373 -43.03 -2.10 -27.53
N SER A 374 -41.99 -1.32 -27.88
CA SER A 374 -40.73 -1.87 -28.37
C SER A 374 -39.72 -2.22 -27.27
N HIS A 375 -40.11 -2.19 -26.00
CA HIS A 375 -39.22 -2.43 -24.87
C HIS A 375 -37.90 -1.63 -24.94
N GLY A 376 -37.93 -0.38 -25.42
CA GLY A 376 -36.74 0.47 -25.52
C GLY A 376 -35.89 0.29 -26.78
N LYS A 377 -36.21 -0.64 -27.69
CA LYS A 377 -35.39 -0.90 -28.88
C LYS A 377 -35.66 0.05 -30.05
N LEU A 378 -36.94 0.33 -30.35
CA LEU A 378 -37.32 1.10 -31.53
C LEU A 378 -37.56 2.56 -31.20
N TRP A 379 -37.03 3.43 -32.07
CA TRP A 379 -37.10 4.87 -31.93
C TRP A 379 -37.36 5.52 -33.28
N ILE A 380 -38.00 6.69 -33.28
CA ILE A 380 -38.26 7.50 -34.47
C ILE A 380 -38.03 8.98 -34.16
N HIS A 381 -37.54 9.73 -35.15
CA HIS A 381 -37.30 11.15 -34.97
C HIS A 381 -38.63 11.87 -34.65
N ARG A 382 -38.60 12.81 -33.70
CA ARG A 382 -39.82 13.44 -33.14
C ARG A 382 -40.71 14.05 -34.22
N THR A 383 -40.12 14.65 -35.24
CA THR A 383 -40.83 15.23 -36.39
C THR A 383 -41.80 14.25 -37.07
N TYR A 384 -41.48 12.95 -37.09
CA TYR A 384 -42.30 11.91 -37.73
C TYR A 384 -43.12 11.07 -36.74
N ALA A 385 -42.90 11.24 -35.43
CA ALA A 385 -43.59 10.48 -34.38
C ALA A 385 -45.12 10.70 -34.40
N SER A 386 -45.60 11.84 -34.91
CA SER A 386 -47.02 12.16 -35.04
C SER A 386 -47.80 11.14 -35.88
N GLN A 387 -47.15 10.50 -36.87
CA GLN A 387 -47.76 9.48 -37.73
C GLN A 387 -48.06 8.17 -36.98
N TYR A 388 -47.42 7.99 -35.82
CA TYR A 388 -47.46 6.78 -35.00
C TYR A 388 -48.09 7.03 -33.62
N LYS A 389 -48.55 8.26 -33.37
CA LYS A 389 -49.07 8.68 -32.05
C LYS A 389 -50.53 8.27 -31.89
N CYS A 390 -50.84 7.59 -30.78
CA CYS A 390 -52.22 7.33 -30.39
C CYS A 390 -52.84 8.59 -29.76
N GLU A 391 -54.04 8.96 -30.23
CA GLU A 391 -54.75 10.12 -29.71
C GLU A 391 -55.09 10.02 -28.21
N ILE A 392 -55.48 8.83 -27.74
CA ILE A 392 -56.02 8.64 -26.39
C ILE A 392 -54.91 8.58 -25.35
N CYS A 393 -53.95 7.67 -25.50
CA CYS A 393 -52.90 7.49 -24.51
C CYS A 393 -51.65 8.33 -24.78
N GLY A 394 -51.58 9.03 -25.92
CA GLY A 394 -50.43 9.85 -26.30
C GLY A 394 -49.16 9.07 -26.67
N GLY A 395 -49.14 7.74 -26.47
CA GLY A 395 -47.99 6.88 -26.78
C GLY A 395 -47.77 6.70 -28.28
N VAL A 396 -46.52 6.37 -28.64
CA VAL A 396 -46.11 6.09 -30.03
C VAL A 396 -46.12 4.57 -30.24
N PHE A 397 -46.79 4.09 -31.30
CA PHE A 397 -46.97 2.67 -31.62
C PHE A 397 -46.67 2.42 -33.10
N LYS A 398 -45.98 1.32 -33.42
CA LYS A 398 -45.60 0.96 -34.79
C LYS A 398 -46.85 0.67 -35.61
N GLU A 399 -47.82 0.01 -34.99
CA GLU A 399 -49.12 -0.31 -35.58
C GLU A 399 -50.21 0.57 -34.97
N THR A 400 -50.59 1.63 -35.68
CA THR A 400 -51.78 2.43 -35.36
C THR A 400 -52.83 2.28 -36.45
N LYS A 401 -54.10 2.22 -36.04
CA LYS A 401 -55.24 2.20 -36.96
C LYS A 401 -55.87 3.58 -37.05
N LEU A 402 -56.25 3.96 -38.26
CA LEU A 402 -57.04 5.16 -38.49
C LEU A 402 -58.50 4.87 -38.10
N TYR A 403 -59.12 5.76 -37.33
CA TYR A 403 -60.55 5.71 -37.03
C TYR A 403 -61.10 7.14 -37.09
N GLY A 404 -61.75 7.47 -38.21
CA GLY A 404 -62.02 8.86 -38.58
C GLY A 404 -60.73 9.63 -38.90
N PRO A 405 -60.56 10.90 -38.46
CA PRO A 405 -59.36 11.69 -38.74
C PRO A 405 -58.19 11.39 -37.78
N LYS A 406 -58.36 10.46 -36.83
CA LYS A 406 -57.41 10.24 -35.73
C LYS A 406 -56.85 8.82 -35.74
N ARG A 407 -55.69 8.64 -35.11
CA ARG A 407 -54.99 7.34 -34.99
C ARG A 407 -55.06 6.79 -33.57
N TYR A 408 -55.25 5.48 -33.47
CA TYR A 408 -55.38 4.78 -32.20
C TYR A 408 -54.51 3.53 -32.17
N CYS A 409 -53.94 3.21 -31.00
CA CYS A 409 -53.38 1.89 -30.77
C CYS A 409 -54.50 0.86 -30.56
N ALA A 410 -54.19 -0.41 -30.77
CA ALA A 410 -55.18 -1.50 -30.70
C ALA A 410 -55.95 -1.51 -29.37
N SER A 411 -55.26 -1.35 -28.24
CA SER A 411 -55.89 -1.34 -26.91
C SER A 411 -56.87 -0.18 -26.73
N CYS A 412 -56.48 1.04 -27.14
CA CYS A 412 -57.34 2.22 -26.99
C CYS A 412 -58.53 2.18 -27.95
N LEU A 413 -58.34 1.68 -29.17
CA LEU A 413 -59.43 1.53 -30.13
C LEU A 413 -60.46 0.51 -29.65
N ASN A 414 -60.01 -0.63 -29.11
CA ASN A 414 -60.91 -1.64 -28.56
C ASN A 414 -61.73 -1.10 -27.38
N LYS A 415 -61.10 -0.36 -26.46
CA LYS A 415 -61.82 0.31 -25.35
C LYS A 415 -62.87 1.28 -25.88
N ARG A 416 -62.54 2.03 -26.92
CA ARG A 416 -63.48 2.95 -27.56
C ARG A 416 -64.65 2.20 -28.18
N HIS A 417 -64.42 1.13 -28.93
CA HIS A 417 -65.49 0.31 -29.50
C HIS A 417 -66.37 -0.33 -28.42
N SER A 418 -65.80 -0.77 -27.30
CA SER A 418 -66.58 -1.28 -26.16
C SER A 418 -67.47 -0.21 -25.54
N GLN A 419 -66.96 1.01 -25.39
CA GLN A 419 -67.74 2.14 -24.89
C GLN A 419 -68.87 2.50 -25.88
N GLU A 420 -68.56 2.56 -27.17
CA GLU A 420 -69.51 2.81 -28.25
C GLU A 420 -70.62 1.74 -28.30
N ALA A 421 -70.29 0.47 -28.07
CA ALA A 421 -71.28 -0.60 -27.97
C ALA A 421 -72.16 -0.50 -26.71
N ALA A 422 -71.59 -0.10 -25.57
CA ALA A 422 -72.34 0.12 -24.34
C ALA A 422 -73.30 1.31 -24.46
N ASP A 423 -72.83 2.43 -25.03
CA ASP A 423 -73.65 3.62 -25.26
C ASP A 423 -74.81 3.33 -26.24
N GLU A 424 -74.60 2.52 -27.27
CA GLU A 424 -75.67 2.04 -28.15
C GLU A 424 -76.69 1.14 -27.44
N ALA A 425 -76.23 0.24 -26.56
CA ALA A 425 -77.11 -0.60 -25.76
C ALA A 425 -77.99 0.22 -24.79
N GLU A 426 -77.49 1.39 -24.36
CA GLU A 426 -78.23 2.39 -23.57
C GLU A 426 -79.09 3.33 -24.43
N GLY A 427 -79.16 3.13 -25.76
CA GLY A 427 -79.97 3.92 -26.68
C GLY A 427 -79.38 5.28 -27.05
N LYS A 428 -78.11 5.55 -26.73
CA LYS A 428 -77.43 6.79 -27.13
C LYS A 428 -76.99 6.71 -28.59
N THR A 429 -76.99 7.86 -29.27
CA THR A 429 -76.51 7.94 -30.66
C THR A 429 -74.97 7.91 -30.69
N VAL A 430 -74.42 6.93 -31.41
CA VAL A 430 -72.97 6.76 -31.57
C VAL A 430 -72.56 6.92 -33.03
N LYS A 431 -71.48 7.65 -33.27
CA LYS A 431 -70.90 7.85 -34.62
C LYS A 431 -69.79 6.82 -34.84
N ARG A 432 -70.05 5.81 -35.67
CA ARG A 432 -69.02 4.86 -36.13
C ARG A 432 -68.44 5.27 -37.46
N TYR A 433 -67.13 5.14 -37.58
CA TYR A 433 -66.43 5.27 -38.87
C TYR A 433 -66.27 3.87 -39.46
N VAL A 434 -66.60 3.69 -40.74
CA VAL A 434 -66.54 2.41 -41.44
C VAL A 434 -65.45 2.50 -42.50
N ASP A 435 -64.55 1.51 -42.56
CA ASP A 435 -63.38 1.51 -43.46
C ASP A 435 -63.78 1.48 -44.95
N ALA A 436 -64.97 0.97 -45.26
CA ALA A 436 -65.59 1.06 -46.57
C ALA A 436 -67.08 1.41 -46.41
N PRO A 437 -67.66 2.25 -47.29
CA PRO A 437 -69.10 2.48 -47.29
C PRO A 437 -69.83 1.14 -47.49
N PRO A 438 -70.97 0.91 -46.81
CA PRO A 438 -71.79 -0.27 -47.04
C PRO A 438 -72.09 -0.44 -48.55
N PRO A 439 -72.18 -1.67 -49.08
CA PRO A 439 -72.50 -1.90 -50.48
C PRO A 439 -73.77 -1.15 -50.88
N GLY A 440 -73.66 -0.20 -51.82
CA GLY A 440 -74.78 0.60 -52.32
C GLY A 440 -74.83 2.07 -51.85
N MET A 441 -73.93 2.52 -50.96
CA MET A 441 -73.80 3.95 -50.64
C MET A 441 -72.95 4.69 -51.69
N ILE A 442 -73.56 5.62 -52.43
CA ILE A 442 -72.84 6.59 -53.28
C ILE A 442 -72.34 7.72 -52.37
N ILE A 443 -71.03 7.80 -52.19
CA ILE A 443 -70.40 8.95 -51.54
C ILE A 443 -70.44 10.10 -52.56
N LYS A 444 -71.15 11.18 -52.24
CA LYS A 444 -71.15 12.42 -53.04
C LYS A 444 -69.91 13.26 -52.78
#